data_AF-A0AAD6SUR8-F1
#
_entry.id   AF-A0AAD6SUR8-F1
#
_cell.length_a   1.000
_cell.length_b   1.000
_cell.length_c   1.000
_cell.angle_alpha   90.00
_cell.angle_beta   90.00
_cell.angle_gamma   90.00
#
_symmetry.space_group_name_H-M   'P 1'
#
loop_
_entity.id
_entity.type
_entity.pdbx_description
1 polymer ?
#
loop_
_entity_poly.entity_id
_entity_poly.type
_entity_poly.pdbx_seq_one_letter_code
_entity_poly.pdbx_strand_id
1 'polypeptide(L)'
;MAHTDLEDPKFRDVEQNLHDVLRKCGVQPEILLQSLRPTRSLISGSVVVAALTGLPFIPNDIDIYAPESREDAMDYVIQEDLGFMLDDSQKTSYPEHLGFGKIKWYTKGKFKINVMVVLGENAALAVFKFHSTIVMNFVSFDGVYCAYPHLTKINASVANPGMLLRNSTFKRTMQCIQTYRERGVTFIIKVRRTC
;
A
#
# COMPACT_ATOMS: atom_id res chain seq x y z
N MET A 1 -30.83 4.67 -4.03
CA MET A 1 -30.29 4.50 -2.66
C MET A 1 -28.80 4.79 -2.72
N ALA A 2 -28.40 6.03 -2.42
CA ALA A 2 -27.02 6.47 -2.47
C ALA A 2 -26.81 7.48 -1.34
N HIS A 3 -26.78 6.98 -0.11
CA HIS A 3 -26.42 7.72 1.10
C HIS A 3 -26.23 6.65 2.18
N THR A 4 -24.98 6.41 2.63
CA THR A 4 -24.63 6.00 4.01
C THR A 4 -23.16 5.60 4.22
N ASP A 5 -22.36 5.35 3.18
CA ASP A 5 -20.97 4.88 3.40
C ASP A 5 -20.06 5.93 4.07
N LEU A 6 -20.34 7.23 3.90
CA LEU A 6 -19.62 8.33 4.56
C LEU A 6 -20.01 8.55 6.03
N GLU A 7 -21.14 8.01 6.49
CA GLU A 7 -21.56 8.14 7.89
C GLU A 7 -21.09 6.96 8.75
N ASP A 8 -20.45 5.96 8.14
CA ASP A 8 -19.99 4.77 8.82
C ASP A 8 -18.91 5.10 9.86
N PRO A 9 -19.11 4.72 11.14
CA PRO A 9 -18.14 4.98 12.20
C PRO A 9 -16.72 4.50 11.88
N LYS A 10 -16.58 3.43 11.09
CA LYS A 10 -15.27 2.88 10.72
C LYS A 10 -14.48 3.80 9.78
N PHE A 11 -15.17 4.60 8.97
CA PHE A 11 -14.55 5.52 8.03
C PHE A 11 -14.46 6.96 8.54
N ARG A 12 -15.14 7.29 9.66
CA ARG A 12 -15.13 8.64 10.24
C ARG A 12 -13.74 9.12 10.66
N ASP A 13 -12.92 8.21 11.17
CA ASP A 13 -11.62 8.56 11.77
C ASP A 13 -10.43 8.16 10.90
N VAL A 14 -10.62 7.93 9.59
CA VAL A 14 -9.55 7.43 8.70
C VAL A 14 -8.36 8.37 8.65
N GLU A 15 -8.59 9.68 8.63
CA GLU A 15 -7.52 10.68 8.65
C GLU A 15 -6.68 10.57 9.93
N GLN A 16 -7.33 10.57 11.09
CA GLN A 16 -6.65 10.42 12.37
C GLN A 16 -5.91 9.08 12.47
N ASN A 17 -6.55 7.97 12.06
CA ASN A 17 -5.94 6.65 12.02
C ASN A 17 -4.70 6.62 11.11
N LEU A 18 -4.77 7.27 9.95
CA LEU A 18 -3.66 7.37 9.02
C LEU A 18 -2.49 8.13 9.64
N HIS A 19 -2.75 9.29 10.26
CA HIS A 19 -1.71 10.06 10.96
C HIS A 19 -1.06 9.23 12.07
N ASP A 20 -1.84 8.50 12.86
CA ASP A 20 -1.33 7.70 13.97
C ASP A 20 -0.51 6.50 13.49
N VAL A 21 -0.93 5.83 12.41
CA VAL A 21 -0.16 4.75 11.79
C VAL A 21 1.16 5.28 11.23
N LEU A 22 1.13 6.41 10.51
CA LEU A 22 2.32 7.03 9.95
C LEU A 22 3.34 7.45 11.04
N ARG A 23 2.87 8.03 12.15
CA ARG A 23 3.72 8.33 13.31
C ARG A 23 4.36 7.07 13.89
N LYS A 24 3.59 5.98 14.03
CA LYS A 24 4.12 4.67 14.49
C LYS A 24 5.16 4.08 13.53
N CYS A 25 5.11 4.45 12.25
CA CYS A 25 6.11 4.09 11.24
C CYS A 25 7.30 5.05 11.18
N GLY A 26 7.40 6.03 12.09
CA GLY A 26 8.58 6.89 12.24
C GLY A 26 8.67 8.04 11.24
N VAL A 27 7.57 8.40 10.57
CA VAL A 27 7.50 9.58 9.71
C VAL A 27 6.62 10.67 10.34
N GLN A 28 6.86 11.92 9.93
CA GLN A 28 5.97 13.03 10.21
C GLN A 28 4.84 13.00 9.15
N PRO A 29 3.58 12.72 9.52
CA PRO A 29 2.50 12.56 8.56
C PRO A 29 2.32 13.78 7.66
N GLU A 30 2.46 14.98 8.22
CA GLU A 30 2.19 16.24 7.55
C GLU A 30 3.19 16.47 6.40
N ILE A 31 4.47 16.19 6.63
CA ILE A 31 5.53 16.28 5.61
C ILE A 31 5.25 15.27 4.48
N LEU A 32 5.01 14.01 4.83
CA LEU A 32 4.82 12.95 3.83
C LEU A 32 3.52 13.12 3.04
N LEU A 33 2.41 13.51 3.67
CA LEU A 33 1.13 13.67 2.98
C LEU A 33 1.13 14.91 2.07
N GLN A 34 1.74 16.01 2.50
CA GLN A 34 1.88 17.21 1.66
C GLN A 34 2.78 16.97 0.45
N SER A 35 3.77 16.09 0.55
CA SER A 35 4.66 15.78 -0.56
C SER A 35 4.00 14.95 -1.67
N LEU A 36 2.91 14.24 -1.39
CA LEU A 36 2.25 13.36 -2.38
C LEU A 36 1.79 14.11 -3.65
N ARG A 37 1.40 15.38 -3.54
CA ARG A 37 0.99 16.19 -4.72
C ARG A 37 2.16 16.56 -5.61
N PRO A 38 3.21 17.26 -5.13
CA PRO A 38 4.34 17.64 -5.98
C PRO A 38 5.10 16.44 -6.55
N THR A 39 5.14 15.31 -5.85
CA THR A 39 5.78 14.08 -6.34
C THR A 39 4.84 13.17 -7.13
N ARG A 40 3.54 13.51 -7.20
CA ARG A 40 2.48 12.69 -7.83
C ARG A 40 2.47 11.25 -7.29
N SER A 41 2.84 11.08 -6.03
CA SER A 41 3.01 9.78 -5.38
C SER A 41 1.77 9.37 -4.60
N LEU A 42 1.71 8.09 -4.27
CA LEU A 42 0.64 7.49 -3.47
C LEU A 42 1.24 6.65 -2.35
N ILE A 43 0.56 6.55 -1.21
CA ILE A 43 0.88 5.57 -0.17
C ILE A 43 -0.09 4.40 -0.32
N SER A 44 0.39 3.16 -0.24
CA SER A 44 -0.48 1.97 -0.28
C SER A 44 0.02 0.92 0.70
N GLY A 45 -0.29 -0.35 0.45
CA GLY A 45 0.19 -1.46 1.26
C GLY A 45 -0.36 -1.44 2.68
N SER A 46 0.47 -1.91 3.62
CA SER A 46 -0.01 -2.27 4.95
C SER A 46 -0.39 -1.06 5.84
N VAL A 47 0.17 0.12 5.58
CA VAL A 47 -0.22 1.39 6.22
C VAL A 47 -1.68 1.73 5.95
N VAL A 48 -2.08 1.69 4.68
CA VAL A 48 -3.45 2.04 4.27
C VAL A 48 -4.44 0.99 4.76
N VAL A 49 -4.03 -0.29 4.79
CA VAL A 49 -4.85 -1.35 5.41
C VAL A 49 -5.08 -1.06 6.89
N ALA A 50 -4.03 -0.75 7.67
CA ALA A 50 -4.17 -0.47 9.09
C ALA A 50 -5.12 0.72 9.33
N ALA A 51 -4.95 1.80 8.57
CA ALA A 51 -5.77 3.01 8.67
C ALA A 51 -7.26 2.77 8.34
N LEU A 52 -7.55 2.00 7.28
CA LEU A 52 -8.93 1.73 6.84
C LEU A 52 -9.65 0.62 7.61
N THR A 53 -8.90 -0.34 8.15
CA THR A 53 -9.50 -1.54 8.77
C THR A 53 -9.61 -1.44 10.29
N GLY A 54 -8.82 -0.59 10.93
CA GLY A 54 -8.71 -0.51 12.39
C GLY A 54 -8.16 -1.79 13.03
N LEU A 55 -7.59 -2.72 12.23
CA LEU A 55 -7.02 -3.95 12.75
C LEU A 55 -5.78 -3.65 13.59
N PRO A 56 -5.59 -4.32 14.74
CA PRO A 56 -4.56 -3.97 15.71
C PRO A 56 -3.18 -4.53 15.32
N PHE A 57 -2.62 -4.05 14.20
CA PHE A 57 -1.26 -4.36 13.79
C PHE A 57 -0.49 -3.07 13.43
N ILE A 58 0.83 -3.12 13.55
CA ILE A 58 1.72 -2.04 13.14
C ILE A 58 2.36 -2.46 11.81
N PRO A 59 2.26 -1.64 10.75
CA PRO A 59 3.00 -1.84 9.50
C PRO A 59 4.51 -1.93 9.75
N ASN A 60 5.19 -2.82 9.02
CA ASN A 60 6.65 -2.95 9.11
C ASN A 60 7.39 -1.91 8.25
N ASP A 61 6.71 -1.40 7.23
CA ASP A 61 7.20 -0.48 6.22
C ASP A 61 6.07 0.43 5.72
N ILE A 62 6.46 1.52 5.07
CA ILE A 62 5.57 2.38 4.29
C ILE A 62 5.86 2.12 2.81
N ASP A 63 4.85 1.70 2.06
CA ASP A 63 4.95 1.51 0.61
C ASP A 63 4.48 2.78 -0.12
N ILE A 64 5.39 3.46 -0.81
CA ILE A 64 5.15 4.64 -1.64
C ILE A 64 5.26 4.25 -3.10
N TYR A 65 4.33 4.74 -3.92
CA TYR A 65 4.32 4.55 -5.36
C TYR A 65 4.57 5.89 -6.03
N ALA A 66 5.65 6.01 -6.79
CA ALA A 66 6.04 7.25 -7.44
C ALA A 66 6.20 7.03 -8.96
N PRO A 67 5.70 7.94 -9.81
CA PRO A 67 6.08 7.97 -11.22
C PRO A 67 7.60 8.09 -11.38
N GLU A 68 8.17 7.39 -12.36
CA GLU A 68 9.60 7.51 -12.69
C GLU A 68 10.04 8.96 -12.92
N SER A 69 9.19 9.78 -13.56
CA SER A 69 9.45 11.21 -13.79
C SER A 69 9.52 12.07 -12.52
N ARG A 70 9.17 11.50 -11.35
CA ARG A 70 9.11 12.18 -10.05
C ARG A 70 9.90 11.47 -8.97
N GLU A 71 10.69 10.45 -9.32
CA GLU A 71 11.43 9.68 -8.34
C GLU A 71 12.41 10.54 -7.55
N ASP A 72 13.21 11.39 -8.21
CA ASP A 72 14.20 12.24 -7.55
C ASP A 72 13.55 13.21 -6.55
N ALA A 73 12.35 13.70 -6.84
CA ALA A 73 11.60 14.57 -5.95
C ALA A 73 11.13 13.81 -4.70
N MET A 74 10.67 12.56 -4.85
CA MET A 74 10.31 11.72 -3.70
C MET A 74 11.55 11.31 -2.90
N ASP A 75 12.67 11.05 -3.57
CA ASP A 75 13.94 10.72 -2.94
C ASP A 75 14.47 11.88 -2.08
N TYR A 76 14.33 13.11 -2.56
CA TYR A 76 14.65 14.32 -1.80
C TYR A 76 13.81 14.41 -0.52
N VAL A 77 12.49 14.26 -0.63
CA VAL A 77 11.60 14.32 0.55
C VAL A 77 11.94 13.24 1.57
N ILE A 78 12.21 12.02 1.13
CA ILE A 78 12.53 10.90 2.02
C ILE A 78 13.86 11.13 2.76
N GLN A 79 14.86 11.65 2.06
CA GLN A 79 16.21 11.82 2.62
C GLN A 79 16.35 13.11 3.42
N GLU A 80 15.99 14.24 2.83
CA GLU A 80 16.21 15.56 3.40
C GLU A 80 15.13 15.94 4.41
N ASP A 81 13.85 15.72 4.06
CA ASP A 81 12.74 16.17 4.92
C ASP A 81 12.36 15.12 5.99
N LEU A 82 12.47 13.83 5.67
CA LEU A 82 12.10 12.73 6.58
C LEU A 82 13.30 12.06 7.27
N GLY A 83 14.52 12.30 6.80
CA GLY A 83 15.77 11.82 7.41
C GLY A 83 16.03 10.32 7.24
N PHE A 84 15.46 9.67 6.23
CA PHE A 84 15.75 8.26 5.92
C PHE A 84 16.92 8.16 4.95
N MET A 85 17.74 7.12 5.10
CA MET A 85 18.89 6.87 4.21
C MET A 85 18.57 5.77 3.21
N LEU A 86 19.05 5.91 1.97
CA LEU A 86 18.95 4.86 0.95
C LEU A 86 19.69 3.60 1.42
N ASP A 87 19.03 2.45 1.28
CA ASP A 87 19.58 1.13 1.57
C ASP A 87 19.96 0.42 0.25
N ASP A 88 21.19 0.65 -0.21
CA ASP A 88 21.75 0.06 -1.43
C ASP A 88 22.07 -1.44 -1.32
N SER A 89 21.89 -2.05 -0.14
CA SER A 89 22.16 -3.47 0.06
C SER A 89 21.11 -4.37 -0.60
N GLN A 90 19.92 -3.83 -0.88
CA GLN A 90 18.83 -4.57 -1.49
C GLN A 90 18.85 -4.43 -3.01
N LYS A 91 19.08 -5.56 -3.69
CA LYS A 91 19.01 -5.62 -5.15
C LYS A 91 17.58 -5.36 -5.61
N THR A 92 17.41 -4.42 -6.54
CA THR A 92 16.19 -4.20 -7.33
C THR A 92 15.78 -5.50 -8.01
N SER A 93 14.77 -6.19 -7.48
CA SER A 93 14.18 -7.36 -8.12
C SER A 93 12.67 -7.29 -7.99
N TYR A 94 12.04 -6.75 -9.03
CA TYR A 94 10.68 -7.14 -9.41
C TYR A 94 10.66 -7.43 -10.91
N PRO A 95 9.92 -8.45 -11.33
CA PRO A 95 9.85 -8.78 -12.74
C PRO A 95 9.05 -7.69 -13.48
N GLU A 96 9.64 -7.16 -14.56
CA GLU A 96 9.18 -6.03 -15.40
C GLU A 96 7.68 -6.08 -15.78
N HIS A 97 7.07 -7.26 -15.77
CA HIS A 97 5.69 -7.50 -16.19
C HIS A 97 4.58 -6.89 -15.31
N LEU A 98 4.92 -6.26 -14.18
CA LEU A 98 3.96 -5.54 -13.33
C LEU A 98 3.92 -4.03 -13.60
N GLY A 99 4.72 -3.51 -14.55
CA GLY A 99 4.78 -2.07 -14.83
C GLY A 99 5.51 -1.27 -13.74
N PHE A 100 6.37 -1.95 -12.98
CA PHE A 100 7.34 -1.32 -12.08
C PHE A 100 8.67 -1.19 -12.80
N GLY A 101 9.30 -0.02 -12.71
CA GLY A 101 10.65 0.21 -13.20
C GLY A 101 11.69 -0.32 -12.20
N LYS A 102 11.56 0.05 -10.92
CA LYS A 102 12.48 -0.35 -9.85
C LYS A 102 11.87 -0.16 -8.46
N ILE A 103 12.54 -0.68 -7.43
CA ILE A 103 12.21 -0.44 -6.03
C ILE A 103 13.43 0.16 -5.34
N LYS A 104 13.20 1.20 -4.56
CA LYS A 104 14.22 1.78 -3.67
C LYS A 104 13.82 1.53 -2.22
N TRP A 105 14.77 1.14 -1.40
CA TRP A 105 14.57 0.90 0.02
C TRP A 105 15.24 2.00 0.82
N TYR A 106 14.55 2.51 1.83
CA TYR A 106 15.06 3.55 2.70
C TYR A 106 14.89 3.14 4.15
N THR A 107 15.85 3.49 4.99
CA THR A 107 15.85 3.10 6.41
C THR A 107 16.15 4.27 7.32
N LYS A 108 15.52 4.27 8.50
CA LYS A 108 15.83 5.17 9.62
C LYS A 108 15.73 4.37 10.91
N GLY A 109 16.87 3.86 11.38
CA GLY A 109 16.89 2.88 12.46
C GLY A 109 16.08 1.63 12.10
N LYS A 110 15.01 1.34 12.84
CA LYS A 110 14.12 0.20 12.58
C LYS A 110 13.03 0.48 11.53
N PHE A 111 12.83 1.74 11.15
CA PHE A 111 11.76 2.14 10.24
C PHE A 111 12.19 1.99 8.79
N LYS A 112 11.24 1.64 7.92
CA LYS A 112 11.49 1.36 6.51
C LYS A 112 10.48 2.07 5.62
N ILE A 113 10.96 2.60 4.50
CA ILE A 113 10.13 3.11 3.40
C ILE A 113 10.56 2.38 2.12
N ASN A 114 9.60 1.82 1.40
CA ASN A 114 9.81 1.22 0.09
C ASN A 114 9.21 2.16 -0.95
N VAL A 115 10.01 2.62 -1.92
CA VAL A 115 9.52 3.40 -3.07
C VAL A 115 9.45 2.49 -4.28
N MET A 116 8.22 2.17 -4.68
CA MET A 116 7.88 1.48 -5.92
C MET A 116 7.85 2.50 -7.05
N VAL A 117 8.90 2.54 -7.86
CA VAL A 117 8.94 3.40 -9.05
C VAL A 117 8.12 2.74 -10.15
N VAL A 118 7.07 3.42 -10.60
CA VAL A 118 6.16 2.91 -11.62
C VAL A 118 6.53 3.45 -13.01
N LEU A 119 6.32 2.63 -14.03
CA LEU A 119 6.44 3.07 -15.42
C LEU A 119 5.19 3.89 -15.79
N GLY A 120 5.40 5.15 -16.19
CA GLY A 120 4.36 6.09 -16.56
C GLY A 120 3.86 6.98 -15.41
N GLU A 121 2.90 7.87 -15.74
CA GLU A 121 2.48 8.97 -14.86
C GLU A 121 1.41 8.62 -13.82
N ASN A 122 0.85 7.41 -13.87
CA ASN A 122 -0.27 7.00 -13.02
C ASN A 122 0.14 5.85 -12.08
N ALA A 123 0.63 6.23 -10.90
CA ALA A 123 0.99 5.32 -9.81
C ALA A 123 -0.17 4.43 -9.33
N ALA A 124 -1.43 4.85 -9.51
CA ALA A 124 -2.58 4.08 -9.00
C ALA A 124 -2.75 2.74 -9.72
N LEU A 125 -2.39 2.66 -11.01
CA LEU A 125 -2.51 1.43 -11.80
C LEU A 125 -1.68 0.28 -11.22
N ALA A 126 -0.57 0.58 -10.57
CA ALA A 126 0.26 -0.41 -9.91
C ALA A 126 -0.40 -1.01 -8.66
N VAL A 127 -1.18 -0.23 -7.92
CA VAL A 127 -1.90 -0.68 -6.71
C VAL A 127 -2.95 -1.74 -7.08
N PHE A 128 -3.63 -1.61 -8.20
CA PHE A 128 -4.62 -2.62 -8.63
C PHE A 128 -4.02 -3.95 -9.11
N LYS A 129 -2.68 -4.05 -9.19
CA LYS A 129 -1.97 -5.29 -9.50
C LYS A 129 -1.59 -6.11 -8.26
N PHE A 130 -1.96 -5.64 -7.06
CA PHE A 130 -1.71 -6.39 -5.83
C PHE A 130 -2.42 -7.75 -5.80
N HIS A 131 -1.94 -8.63 -4.91
CA HIS A 131 -2.41 -10.00 -4.75
C HIS A 131 -3.85 -10.16 -4.25
N SER A 132 -4.46 -9.13 -3.67
CA SER A 132 -5.82 -9.22 -3.13
C SER A 132 -6.44 -7.85 -2.88
N THR A 133 -7.77 -7.80 -2.78
CA THR A 133 -8.54 -6.55 -2.69
C THR A 133 -8.25 -5.71 -1.44
N ILE A 134 -7.80 -6.31 -0.33
CA ILE A 134 -7.58 -5.58 0.93
C ILE A 134 -6.42 -4.59 0.83
N VAL A 135 -5.45 -4.85 -0.05
CA VAL A 135 -4.30 -3.97 -0.32
C VAL A 135 -4.46 -3.14 -1.60
N MET A 136 -5.62 -3.18 -2.26
CA MET A 136 -5.92 -2.34 -3.44
C MET A 136 -6.49 -0.98 -3.03
N ASN A 137 -5.97 -0.42 -1.94
CA ASN A 137 -6.36 0.87 -1.40
C ASN A 137 -5.13 1.77 -1.38
N PHE A 138 -5.32 3.09 -1.52
CA PHE A 138 -4.20 4.02 -1.49
C PHE A 138 -4.60 5.38 -0.92
N VAL A 139 -3.61 6.13 -0.49
CA VAL A 139 -3.73 7.54 -0.13
C VAL A 139 -3.01 8.34 -1.19
N SER A 140 -3.72 9.32 -1.74
CA SER A 140 -3.17 10.37 -2.59
C SER A 140 -3.21 11.70 -1.83
N PHE A 141 -2.67 12.75 -2.41
CA PHE A 141 -2.89 14.09 -1.86
C PHE A 141 -4.38 14.46 -1.77
N ASP A 142 -5.18 14.06 -2.77
CA ASP A 142 -6.61 14.43 -2.83
C ASP A 142 -7.47 13.59 -1.87
N GLY A 143 -6.86 12.62 -1.16
CA GLY A 143 -7.51 11.85 -0.11
C GLY A 143 -7.29 10.35 -0.23
N VAL A 144 -8.10 9.61 0.53
CA VAL A 144 -8.04 8.17 0.66
C VAL A 144 -8.95 7.51 -0.37
N TYR A 145 -8.40 6.57 -1.14
CA TYR A 145 -9.13 5.77 -2.09
C TYR A 145 -9.26 4.33 -1.58
N CYS A 146 -10.50 3.87 -1.42
CA CYS A 146 -10.82 2.48 -1.11
C CYS A 146 -11.55 1.82 -2.28
N ALA A 147 -10.90 0.90 -2.98
CA ALA A 147 -11.46 0.26 -4.17
C ALA A 147 -12.66 -0.65 -3.85
N TYR A 148 -12.65 -1.27 -2.67
CA TYR A 148 -13.64 -2.26 -2.25
C TYR A 148 -14.17 -1.95 -0.84
N PRO A 149 -14.89 -0.83 -0.65
CA PRO A 149 -15.25 -0.31 0.67
C PRO A 149 -16.05 -1.31 1.50
N HIS A 150 -16.99 -2.03 0.90
CA HIS A 150 -17.76 -3.06 1.60
C HIS A 150 -16.89 -4.21 2.14
N LEU A 151 -15.95 -4.72 1.33
CA LEU A 151 -15.04 -5.79 1.74
C LEU A 151 -14.06 -5.30 2.81
N THR A 152 -13.43 -4.14 2.60
CA THR A 152 -12.50 -3.53 3.57
C THR A 152 -13.19 -3.25 4.90
N LYS A 153 -14.45 -2.80 4.88
CA LYS A 153 -15.26 -2.54 6.07
C LYS A 153 -15.45 -3.81 6.92
N ILE A 154 -15.71 -4.95 6.30
CA ILE A 154 -15.90 -6.22 7.02
C ILE A 154 -14.59 -7.01 7.20
N ASN A 155 -13.43 -6.38 6.95
CA ASN A 155 -12.11 -7.01 6.98
C ASN A 155 -12.05 -8.29 6.11
N ALA A 156 -12.72 -8.27 4.96
CA ALA A 156 -12.70 -9.35 3.99
C ALA A 156 -11.85 -9.01 2.77
N SER A 157 -11.33 -10.03 2.10
CA SER A 157 -10.57 -9.87 0.86
C SER A 157 -10.84 -10.99 -0.13
N VAL A 158 -10.82 -10.65 -1.42
CA VAL A 158 -10.77 -11.60 -2.52
C VAL A 158 -9.36 -11.61 -3.09
N ALA A 159 -8.81 -12.78 -3.35
CA ALA A 159 -7.51 -12.90 -4.01
C ALA A 159 -7.62 -12.47 -5.49
N ASN A 160 -6.63 -11.72 -5.96
CA ASN A 160 -6.53 -11.31 -7.36
C ASN A 160 -6.18 -12.53 -8.23
N PRO A 161 -7.07 -12.98 -9.14
CA PRO A 161 -6.84 -14.15 -9.97
C PRO A 161 -5.56 -14.03 -10.82
N GLY A 162 -5.25 -12.82 -11.30
CA GLY A 162 -4.07 -12.59 -12.15
C GLY A 162 -2.74 -12.92 -11.44
N MET A 163 -2.71 -12.84 -10.12
CA MET A 163 -1.55 -13.18 -9.29
C MET A 163 -1.51 -14.66 -8.88
N LEU A 164 -2.69 -15.29 -8.74
CA LEU A 164 -2.81 -16.72 -8.42
C LEU A 164 -2.50 -17.62 -9.62
N LEU A 165 -2.85 -17.18 -10.82
CA LEU A 165 -2.62 -17.96 -12.06
C LEU A 165 -1.16 -17.94 -12.53
N ARG A 166 -0.29 -17.16 -11.87
CA ARG A 166 1.14 -17.07 -12.20
C ARG A 166 1.97 -17.90 -11.21
N ASN A 167 2.51 -19.02 -11.68
CA ASN A 167 3.31 -19.96 -10.87
C ASN A 167 4.49 -19.29 -10.14
N SER A 168 5.18 -18.37 -10.80
CA SER A 168 6.35 -17.68 -10.24
C SER A 168 6.02 -16.79 -9.04
N THR A 169 4.79 -16.27 -8.95
CA THR A 169 4.36 -15.37 -7.88
C THR A 169 3.47 -16.06 -6.84
N PHE A 170 3.07 -17.31 -7.07
CA PHE A 170 2.12 -18.04 -6.23
C PHE A 170 2.60 -18.17 -4.78
N LYS A 171 3.83 -18.63 -4.54
CA LYS A 171 4.37 -18.81 -3.17
C LYS A 171 4.37 -17.50 -2.38
N ARG A 172 4.88 -16.42 -2.98
CA ARG A 172 4.92 -15.08 -2.37
C ARG A 172 3.51 -14.55 -2.11
N THR A 173 2.62 -14.71 -3.08
CA THR A 173 1.20 -14.33 -2.96
C THR A 173 0.53 -15.04 -1.79
N MET A 174 0.73 -16.34 -1.66
CA MET A 174 0.17 -17.12 -0.56
C MET A 174 0.74 -16.72 0.80
N GLN A 175 2.03 -16.38 0.88
CA GLN A 175 2.63 -15.83 2.09
C GLN A 175 1.98 -14.50 2.49
N CYS A 176 1.81 -13.57 1.55
CA CYS A 176 1.17 -12.30 1.84
C CYS A 176 -0.30 -12.48 2.25
N ILE A 177 -1.04 -13.38 1.60
CA ILE A 177 -2.42 -13.75 2.00
C ILE A 177 -2.44 -14.26 3.44
N GLN A 178 -1.50 -15.15 3.79
CA GLN A 178 -1.38 -15.69 5.13
C GLN A 178 -1.06 -14.60 6.17
N THR A 179 -0.14 -13.68 5.87
CA THR A 179 0.16 -12.52 6.72
C THR A 179 -1.09 -11.69 7.01
N TYR A 180 -1.94 -11.42 6.01
CA TYR A 180 -3.17 -10.65 6.25
C TYR A 180 -4.23 -11.45 7.00
N ARG A 181 -4.29 -12.78 6.86
CA ARG A 181 -5.14 -13.64 7.72
C ARG A 181 -4.75 -13.55 9.17
N GLU A 182 -3.45 -13.61 9.46
CA GLU A 182 -2.91 -13.46 10.82
C GLU A 182 -3.22 -12.08 11.42
N ARG A 183 -3.40 -11.06 10.57
CA ARG A 183 -3.85 -9.72 10.97
C ARG A 183 -5.37 -9.60 11.14
N GLY A 184 -6.15 -10.66 10.91
CA GLY A 184 -7.60 -10.68 11.07
C GLY A 184 -8.41 -10.48 9.78
N VAL A 185 -7.80 -10.61 8.60
CA VAL A 185 -8.51 -10.49 7.32
C VAL A 185 -9.09 -11.84 6.89
N THR A 186 -10.39 -11.88 6.61
CA THR A 186 -11.07 -13.07 6.08
C THR A 186 -10.93 -13.14 4.56
N PHE A 187 -10.28 -14.18 4.05
CA PHE A 187 -10.12 -14.38 2.60
C PHE A 187 -11.24 -15.23 2.01
N ILE A 188 -11.98 -14.65 1.07
CA ILE A 188 -13.01 -15.33 0.29
C ILE A 188 -12.32 -16.01 -0.89
N ILE A 189 -12.04 -17.30 -0.75
CA ILE A 189 -11.50 -18.15 -1.81
C ILE A 189 -12.60 -19.10 -2.26
N LYS A 190 -13.39 -18.69 -3.27
CA LYS A 190 -14.41 -19.56 -3.86
C LYS A 190 -13.86 -20.20 -5.14
N VAL A 191 -12.99 -21.19 -5.00
CA VAL A 191 -12.61 -22.06 -6.13
C VAL A 191 -13.59 -23.22 -6.12
N ARG A 192 -14.64 -23.18 -6.95
CA ARG A 192 -15.33 -24.42 -7.32
C ARG A 192 -14.33 -25.21 -8.18
N ARG A 193 -13.70 -26.24 -7.61
CA ARG A 193 -13.17 -27.34 -8.43
C ARG A 193 -14.36 -28.22 -8.77
N THR A 194 -14.99 -27.94 -9.90
CA THR A 194 -15.85 -28.90 -10.61
C THR A 194 -15.26 -29.03 -12.01
N CYS A 195 -14.43 -30.06 -12.18
CA CYS A 195 -14.30 -30.88 -13.38
C CYS A 195 -13.90 -32.27 -12.88
#